data_AF-A0A932WJU8-F1
#
_entry.id   AF-A0A932WJU8-F1
#
_cell.length_a   1.000
_cell.length_b   1.000
_cell.length_c   1.000
_cell.angle_alpha   90.00
_cell.angle_beta   90.00
_cell.angle_gamma   90.00
#
_symmetry.space_group_name_H-M   'P 1'
#
loop_
_entity.id
_entity.type
_entity.pdbx_description
1 polymer ?
#
loop_
_entity_poly.entity_id
_entity_poly.type
_entity_poly.pdbx_seq_one_letter_code
_entity_poly.pdbx_strand_id
1 'polypeptide(L)'
;MFTGLIEATAKVLSKDDHSIVLERPRFFDDLKIGSSIAVSGVCLSVIAFHRRSMTFDIIPETWSRTKLGMLRNGESVNLERAMRAADRFEGHIVQGHVEGIGTVTSIPLPLPPREEGERTHKRAMNRNILHFSREMRKKPTRAEEALWQALRYERLGVRFRRQYPLGGRILDFYCPSLNIAIEVDGSIHRSDAARKEDDLRYRSLQEYLGVRTLRFTNEDVLRHLETVLTVIHSTIRTFPPPPPEEGSGVEGNLGIEFPTRIPPGREGTGERVEDVNSLLTISLPNNLLPFVVPKGSIAIDGVSLTVTQVEDGRCTVALIPHTREKTTLGSLAIGDFVNVETDFLVRSVRKEMP
;
A
#
# COMPACT_ATOMS: atom_id res chain seq x y z
N MET A 1 -21.01 -12.70 -11.39
CA MET A 1 -19.87 -11.84 -11.77
C MET A 1 -19.98 -10.55 -10.99
N PHE A 2 -18.84 -10.01 -10.61
CA PHE A 2 -18.67 -8.87 -9.72
C PHE A 2 -17.66 -7.88 -10.32
N THR A 3 -17.53 -6.72 -9.68
CA THR A 3 -16.62 -5.63 -10.04
C THR A 3 -15.42 -5.50 -9.12
N GLY A 4 -15.56 -6.02 -7.91
CA GLY A 4 -14.69 -5.74 -6.79
C GLY A 4 -14.90 -4.37 -6.16
N LEU A 5 -16.05 -3.74 -6.35
CA LEU A 5 -16.46 -2.52 -5.65
C LEU A 5 -17.35 -2.91 -4.47
N ILE A 6 -16.75 -2.89 -3.28
CA ILE A 6 -17.43 -3.30 -2.05
C ILE A 6 -18.58 -2.35 -1.71
N GLU A 7 -19.77 -2.92 -1.54
CA GLU A 7 -20.98 -2.18 -1.20
C GLU A 7 -21.15 -2.01 0.31
N ALA A 8 -20.74 -3.02 1.09
CA ALA A 8 -20.85 -3.02 2.54
C ALA A 8 -19.77 -3.86 3.21
N THR A 9 -19.57 -3.63 4.50
CA THR A 9 -18.98 -4.62 5.40
C THR A 9 -20.06 -5.21 6.29
N ALA A 10 -19.92 -6.48 6.65
CA ALA A 10 -20.85 -7.18 7.54
C ALA A 10 -20.12 -8.02 8.58
N LYS A 11 -20.76 -8.21 9.73
CA LYS A 11 -20.26 -9.05 10.81
C LYS A 11 -20.62 -10.51 10.59
N VAL A 12 -19.68 -11.41 10.90
CA VAL A 12 -19.96 -12.85 11.04
C VAL A 12 -20.74 -13.06 12.33
N LEU A 13 -21.98 -13.50 12.22
CA LEU A 13 -22.85 -13.75 13.38
C LEU A 13 -22.61 -15.15 13.95
N SER A 14 -22.51 -16.14 13.07
CA SER A 14 -22.15 -17.51 13.40
C SER A 14 -21.57 -18.22 12.19
N LYS A 15 -20.78 -19.27 12.43
CA LYS A 15 -20.41 -20.24 11.41
C LYS A 15 -20.43 -21.66 12.00
N ASP A 16 -20.68 -22.63 11.14
CA ASP A 16 -20.49 -24.05 11.41
C ASP A 16 -19.74 -24.68 10.23
N ASP A 17 -19.67 -26.01 10.18
CA ASP A 17 -18.91 -26.74 9.15
C ASP A 17 -19.52 -26.63 7.74
N HIS A 18 -20.78 -26.21 7.63
CA HIS A 18 -21.54 -26.17 6.38
C HIS A 18 -22.04 -24.79 6.02
N SER A 19 -22.14 -23.87 6.98
CA SER A 19 -22.77 -22.58 6.74
C SER A 19 -22.08 -21.42 7.45
N ILE A 20 -22.25 -20.23 6.87
CA ILE A 20 -21.91 -18.97 7.51
C ILE A 20 -23.15 -18.07 7.55
N VAL A 21 -23.36 -17.43 8.69
CA VAL A 21 -24.43 -16.45 8.90
C VAL A 21 -23.80 -15.08 9.08
N LEU A 22 -24.17 -14.15 8.21
CA LEU A 22 -23.66 -12.78 8.20
C LEU A 22 -24.77 -11.79 8.56
N GLU A 23 -24.39 -10.64 9.11
CA GLU A 23 -25.29 -9.50 9.23
C GLU A 23 -25.75 -9.02 7.85
N ARG A 24 -27.05 -8.77 7.69
CA ARG A 24 -27.61 -8.28 6.43
C ARG A 24 -27.66 -6.74 6.41
N PRO A 25 -26.97 -6.07 5.46
CA PRO A 25 -27.16 -4.65 5.23
C PRO A 25 -28.61 -4.34 4.84
N ARG A 26 -29.20 -3.28 5.42
CA ARG A 26 -30.62 -2.95 5.21
C ARG A 26 -30.99 -2.71 3.73
N PHE A 27 -30.05 -2.19 2.95
CA PHE A 27 -30.24 -1.87 1.54
C PHE A 27 -30.02 -3.07 0.60
N PHE A 28 -29.70 -4.25 1.14
CA PHE A 28 -29.77 -5.50 0.39
C PHE A 28 -31.23 -5.99 0.40
N ASP A 29 -32.18 -5.17 -0.03
CA ASP A 29 -33.63 -5.43 0.01
C ASP A 29 -34.14 -6.26 -1.16
N ASP A 30 -33.38 -6.31 -2.26
CA ASP A 30 -33.66 -7.06 -3.48
C ASP A 30 -33.18 -8.51 -3.49
N LEU A 31 -32.69 -9.02 -2.35
CA LEU A 31 -32.22 -10.40 -2.21
C LEU A 31 -33.32 -11.43 -2.40
N LYS A 32 -32.95 -12.54 -3.06
CA LYS A 32 -33.74 -13.75 -3.22
C LYS A 32 -32.90 -14.95 -2.80
N ILE A 33 -33.55 -16.06 -2.47
CA ILE A 33 -32.83 -17.34 -2.31
C ILE A 33 -32.17 -17.66 -3.65
N GLY A 34 -30.90 -18.06 -3.61
CA GLY A 34 -30.05 -18.26 -4.79
C GLY A 34 -29.38 -16.99 -5.32
N SER A 35 -29.61 -15.81 -4.72
CA SER A 35 -28.82 -14.62 -5.06
C SER A 35 -27.33 -14.85 -4.75
N SER A 36 -26.46 -14.51 -5.70
CA SER A 36 -25.01 -14.58 -5.51
C SER A 36 -24.47 -13.29 -4.88
N ILE A 37 -23.67 -13.45 -3.83
CA ILE A 37 -22.99 -12.36 -3.13
C ILE A 37 -21.52 -12.76 -2.96
N ALA A 38 -20.60 -11.86 -3.29
CA ALA A 38 -19.20 -12.02 -2.98
C ALA A 38 -18.97 -11.65 -1.51
N VAL A 39 -18.50 -12.63 -0.73
CA VAL A 39 -18.14 -12.48 0.68
C VAL A 39 -16.61 -12.51 0.78
N SER A 40 -16.00 -11.34 0.99
CA SER A 40 -14.55 -11.13 0.90
C SER A 40 -13.95 -11.79 -0.35
N GLY A 41 -14.60 -11.60 -1.50
CA GLY A 41 -14.17 -12.16 -2.78
C GLY A 41 -14.60 -13.61 -3.05
N VAL A 42 -15.29 -14.28 -2.14
CA VAL A 42 -15.83 -15.63 -2.37
C VAL A 42 -17.28 -15.52 -2.83
N CYS A 43 -17.60 -15.99 -4.04
CA CYS A 43 -18.98 -16.05 -4.53
C CYS A 43 -19.76 -17.11 -3.76
N LEU A 44 -20.76 -16.68 -2.98
CA LEU A 44 -21.64 -17.56 -2.23
C LEU A 44 -23.11 -17.31 -2.61
N SER A 45 -23.91 -18.36 -2.51
CA SER A 45 -25.35 -18.29 -2.78
C SER A 45 -26.14 -18.18 -1.48
N VAL A 46 -27.03 -17.20 -1.41
CA VAL A 46 -27.91 -17.02 -0.25
C VAL A 46 -28.89 -18.19 -0.17
N ILE A 47 -28.84 -18.97 0.90
CA ILE A 47 -29.77 -20.09 1.13
C ILE A 47 -30.95 -19.71 2.02
N ALA A 48 -30.75 -18.73 2.89
CA ALA A 48 -31.78 -18.17 3.76
C ALA A 48 -31.44 -16.73 4.12
N PHE A 49 -32.45 -15.90 4.40
CA PHE A 49 -32.23 -14.57 4.93
C PHE A 49 -33.42 -14.07 5.73
N HIS A 50 -33.15 -13.18 6.68
CA HIS A 50 -34.13 -12.49 7.50
C HIS A 50 -33.89 -10.97 7.43
N ARG A 51 -34.56 -10.22 8.31
CA ARG A 51 -34.44 -8.75 8.37
C ARG A 51 -33.01 -8.28 8.67
N ARG A 52 -32.23 -9.05 9.43
CA ARG A 52 -30.90 -8.64 9.92
C ARG A 52 -29.79 -9.65 9.63
N SER A 53 -30.10 -10.77 9.00
CA SER A 53 -29.13 -11.82 8.72
C SER A 53 -29.33 -12.43 7.34
N MET A 54 -28.27 -12.99 6.80
CA MET A 54 -28.27 -13.82 5.60
C MET A 54 -27.33 -15.00 5.84
N THR A 55 -27.75 -16.16 5.34
CA THR A 55 -27.06 -17.43 5.50
C THR A 55 -26.62 -17.94 4.14
N PHE A 56 -25.41 -18.49 4.11
CA PHE A 56 -24.79 -19.06 2.94
C PHE A 56 -24.34 -20.49 3.25
N ASP A 57 -24.55 -21.37 2.29
CA ASP A 57 -23.94 -22.71 2.30
C ASP A 57 -22.48 -22.59 1.82
N ILE A 58 -21.58 -23.32 2.47
CA ILE A 58 -20.15 -23.34 2.17
C ILE A 58 -19.67 -24.78 2.14
N ILE A 59 -19.13 -25.16 0.99
CA ILE A 59 -18.53 -26.48 0.80
C ILE A 59 -17.15 -26.57 1.51
N PRO A 60 -16.71 -27.78 1.93
CA PRO A 60 -15.44 -27.96 2.63
C PRO A 60 -14.21 -27.41 1.88
N GLU A 61 -14.19 -27.47 0.56
CA GLU A 61 -13.10 -26.89 -0.24
C GLU A 61 -13.01 -25.36 -0.07
N THR A 62 -14.14 -24.66 -0.04
CA THR A 62 -14.15 -23.20 0.15
C THR A 62 -13.64 -22.82 1.54
N TRP A 63 -13.94 -23.62 2.58
CA TRP A 63 -13.39 -23.39 3.91
C TRP A 63 -11.87 -23.55 3.96
N SER A 64 -11.32 -24.55 3.29
CA SER A 64 -9.88 -24.84 3.34
C SER A 64 -9.05 -23.93 2.45
N ARG A 65 -9.63 -23.39 1.37
CA ARG A 65 -8.91 -22.60 0.35
C ARG A 65 -9.05 -21.09 0.51
N THR A 66 -9.88 -20.62 1.43
CA THR A 66 -10.17 -19.19 1.59
C THR A 66 -10.03 -18.77 3.05
N LYS A 67 -9.83 -17.47 3.30
CA LYS A 67 -9.76 -16.90 4.64
C LYS A 67 -11.04 -17.13 5.44
N LEU A 68 -12.17 -17.46 4.79
CA LEU A 68 -13.44 -17.70 5.49
C LEU A 68 -13.29 -18.79 6.57
N GLY A 69 -12.48 -19.83 6.31
CA GLY A 69 -12.22 -20.90 7.27
C GLY A 69 -11.58 -20.42 8.57
N MET A 70 -10.84 -19.32 8.52
CA MET A 70 -10.09 -18.72 9.63
C MET A 70 -10.92 -17.70 10.42
N LEU A 71 -12.05 -17.24 9.88
CA LEU A 71 -12.87 -16.21 10.49
C LEU A 71 -13.49 -16.66 11.81
N ARG A 72 -13.60 -15.71 12.74
CA ARG A 72 -14.29 -15.87 14.03
C ARG A 72 -15.60 -15.08 14.06
N ASN A 73 -16.50 -15.47 14.94
CA ASN A 73 -17.73 -14.70 15.19
C ASN A 73 -17.36 -13.28 15.65
N GLY A 74 -18.04 -12.27 15.07
CA GLY A 74 -17.78 -10.86 15.31
C GLY A 74 -16.72 -10.24 14.39
N GLU A 75 -15.99 -11.02 13.60
CA GLU A 75 -15.11 -10.48 12.56
C GLU A 75 -15.92 -9.92 11.38
N SER A 76 -15.31 -9.01 10.62
CA SER A 76 -15.95 -8.33 9.50
C SER A 76 -15.52 -8.93 8.17
N VAL A 77 -16.43 -8.96 7.20
CA VAL A 77 -16.19 -9.34 5.81
C VAL A 77 -16.64 -8.24 4.85
N ASN A 78 -16.04 -8.18 3.67
CA ASN A 78 -16.52 -7.33 2.58
C ASN A 78 -17.70 -8.01 1.87
N LEU A 79 -18.67 -7.23 1.39
CA LEU A 79 -19.83 -7.70 0.65
C LEU A 79 -20.01 -6.93 -0.65
N GLU A 80 -20.32 -7.67 -1.71
CA GLU A 80 -20.72 -7.15 -3.01
C GLU A 80 -21.77 -8.07 -3.63
N ARG A 81 -22.90 -7.52 -4.09
CA ARG A 81 -23.92 -8.28 -4.83
C ARG A 81 -23.46 -8.52 -6.26
N ALA A 82 -23.92 -9.61 -6.88
CA ALA A 82 -23.66 -9.84 -8.30
C ALA A 82 -24.20 -8.68 -9.15
N MET A 83 -23.39 -8.22 -10.09
CA MET A 83 -23.74 -7.12 -10.98
C MET A 83 -24.92 -7.51 -11.90
N ARG A 84 -25.86 -6.60 -12.14
CA ARG A 84 -26.89 -6.77 -13.17
C ARG A 84 -26.31 -6.46 -14.55
N ALA A 85 -26.79 -7.13 -15.60
CA ALA A 85 -26.26 -6.98 -16.95
C ALA A 85 -26.29 -5.54 -17.52
N ALA A 86 -27.18 -4.68 -17.02
CA ALA A 86 -27.33 -3.30 -17.47
C ALA A 86 -26.58 -2.27 -16.59
N ASP A 87 -25.94 -2.71 -15.51
CA ASP A 87 -25.22 -1.81 -14.60
C ASP A 87 -23.87 -1.40 -15.17
N ARG A 88 -23.27 -0.36 -14.59
CA ARG A 88 -21.94 0.10 -14.99
C ARG A 88 -20.89 -0.90 -14.52
N PHE A 89 -20.01 -1.26 -15.44
CA PHE A 89 -18.83 -2.07 -15.15
C PHE A 89 -17.68 -1.17 -14.71
N GLU A 90 -17.65 -0.82 -13.43
CA GLU A 90 -16.56 -0.07 -12.80
C GLU A 90 -15.62 -1.07 -12.08
N GLY A 91 -14.32 -0.81 -11.98
CA GLY A 91 -13.36 -1.80 -11.46
C GLY A 91 -12.87 -2.79 -12.53
N HIS A 92 -12.82 -4.09 -12.22
CA HIS A 92 -12.45 -5.14 -13.17
C HIS A 92 -13.30 -6.40 -13.01
N ILE A 93 -13.10 -7.40 -13.87
CA ILE A 93 -13.83 -8.68 -13.80
C ILE A 93 -13.38 -9.49 -12.60
N VAL A 94 -14.26 -9.55 -11.59
CA VAL A 94 -14.13 -10.43 -10.43
C VAL A 94 -15.17 -11.55 -10.56
N GLN A 95 -14.69 -12.79 -10.62
CA GLN A 95 -15.52 -13.98 -10.68
C GLN A 95 -16.09 -14.35 -9.31
N GLY A 96 -15.35 -14.01 -8.25
CA GLY A 96 -15.62 -14.47 -6.90
C GLY A 96 -15.05 -15.88 -6.65
N HIS A 97 -14.00 -16.24 -7.38
CA HIS A 97 -13.33 -17.55 -7.32
C HIS A 97 -11.92 -17.33 -6.78
N VAL A 98 -11.82 -17.27 -5.45
CA VAL A 98 -10.55 -17.10 -4.75
C VAL A 98 -9.59 -18.22 -5.11
N GLU A 99 -8.38 -17.85 -5.51
CA GLU A 99 -7.37 -18.77 -6.03
C GLU A 99 -6.33 -19.15 -4.97
N GLY A 100 -6.21 -18.31 -3.94
CA GLY A 100 -5.36 -18.57 -2.79
C GLY A 100 -5.47 -17.50 -1.72
N ILE A 101 -4.68 -17.69 -0.68
CA ILE A 101 -4.60 -16.79 0.47
C ILE A 101 -3.24 -16.08 0.42
N GLY A 102 -3.28 -14.75 0.44
CA GLY A 102 -2.10 -13.92 0.63
C GLY A 102 -1.91 -13.54 2.09
N THR A 103 -0.69 -13.17 2.45
CA THR A 103 -0.35 -12.67 3.80
C THR A 103 0.09 -11.23 3.72
N VAL A 104 -0.51 -10.36 4.54
CA VAL A 104 -0.14 -8.95 4.61
C VAL A 104 1.27 -8.83 5.19
N THR A 105 2.18 -8.20 4.45
CA THR A 105 3.58 -7.99 4.87
C THR A 105 3.90 -6.54 5.17
N SER A 106 3.11 -5.60 4.64
CA SER A 106 3.19 -4.17 4.96
C SER A 106 1.81 -3.54 4.82
N ILE A 107 1.50 -2.59 5.69
CA ILE A 107 0.21 -1.88 5.72
C ILE A 107 0.37 -0.39 5.41
N PRO A 108 -0.66 0.26 4.85
CA PRO A 108 -0.66 1.70 4.69
C PRO A 108 -0.61 2.38 6.06
N LEU A 109 0.22 3.42 6.19
CA LEU A 109 0.34 4.19 7.42
C LEU A 109 -1.04 4.63 7.94
N PRO A 110 -1.26 4.69 9.26
CA PRO A 110 -2.54 5.11 9.82
C PRO A 110 -2.99 6.44 9.21
N LEU A 111 -4.25 6.54 8.78
CA LEU A 111 -4.80 7.83 8.42
C LEU A 111 -4.70 8.72 9.68
N PRO A 112 -4.18 9.97 9.57
CA PRO A 112 -4.14 10.85 10.72
C PRO A 112 -5.56 11.02 11.29
N PRO A 113 -5.73 11.08 12.62
CA PRO A 113 -7.05 11.15 13.25
C PRO A 113 -7.89 12.27 12.62
N ARG A 114 -9.13 11.92 12.27
CA ARG A 114 -10.13 12.90 11.81
C ARG A 114 -10.63 13.64 13.04
N GLU A 115 -10.01 14.77 13.38
CA GLU A 115 -10.59 15.71 14.33
C GLU A 115 -11.84 16.35 13.69
N GLU A 116 -13.01 15.99 14.19
CA GLU A 116 -14.28 16.63 13.88
C GLU A 116 -14.27 18.08 14.39
N GLY A 117 -13.73 18.99 13.57
CA GLY A 117 -13.65 20.42 13.88
C GLY A 117 -12.63 21.20 13.04
N GLU A 118 -11.65 20.52 12.42
CA GLU A 118 -10.46 21.16 11.83
C GLU A 118 -10.56 21.55 10.33
N ARG A 119 -11.69 21.37 9.64
CA ARG A 119 -11.77 21.55 8.17
C ARG A 119 -11.37 22.96 7.70
N THR A 120 -11.53 23.98 8.54
CA THR A 120 -11.17 25.37 8.23
C THR A 120 -9.70 25.67 8.56
N HIS A 121 -9.20 25.25 9.72
CA HIS A 121 -7.82 25.49 10.15
C HIS A 121 -6.77 24.67 9.38
N LYS A 122 -7.00 23.37 9.10
CA LYS A 122 -6.07 22.52 8.35
C LYS A 122 -5.91 22.95 6.88
N ARG A 123 -6.96 23.50 6.25
CA ARG A 123 -6.87 24.06 4.89
C ARG A 123 -5.94 25.26 4.80
N ALA A 124 -5.94 26.11 5.84
CA ALA A 124 -5.01 27.24 5.95
C ALA A 124 -3.58 26.75 6.25
N MET A 125 -3.42 25.80 7.17
CA MET A 125 -2.11 25.26 7.56
C MET A 125 -1.44 24.45 6.42
N ASN A 126 -2.20 23.63 5.68
CA ASN A 126 -1.71 22.91 4.50
C ASN A 126 -1.33 23.85 3.34
N ARG A 127 -2.04 24.98 3.16
CA ARG A 127 -1.62 26.01 2.19
C ARG A 127 -0.29 26.62 2.59
N ASN A 128 -0.09 26.88 3.87
CA ASN A 128 1.15 27.48 4.37
C ASN A 128 2.33 26.52 4.22
N ILE A 129 2.20 25.25 4.61
CA ILE A 129 3.33 24.30 4.50
C ILE A 129 3.71 23.99 3.04
N LEU A 130 2.72 23.88 2.14
CA LEU A 130 2.96 23.71 0.71
C LEU A 130 3.61 24.96 0.10
N HIS A 131 3.21 26.15 0.55
CA HIS A 131 3.85 27.40 0.18
C HIS A 131 5.31 27.45 0.66
N PHE A 132 5.57 27.17 1.95
CA PHE A 132 6.92 27.13 2.51
C PHE A 132 7.82 26.08 1.83
N SER A 133 7.30 24.89 1.54
CA SER A 133 8.01 23.86 0.77
C SER A 133 8.42 24.36 -0.62
N ARG A 134 7.54 25.08 -1.32
CA ARG A 134 7.87 25.69 -2.63
C ARG A 134 8.88 26.81 -2.52
N GLU A 135 8.82 27.63 -1.49
CA GLU A 135 9.79 28.70 -1.25
C GLU A 135 11.17 28.13 -0.89
N MET A 136 11.25 27.08 -0.07
CA MET A 136 12.52 26.42 0.23
C MET A 136 13.17 25.78 -1.00
N ARG A 137 12.38 25.27 -1.96
CA ARG A 137 12.93 24.81 -3.25
C ARG A 137 13.61 25.91 -4.07
N LYS A 138 13.29 27.18 -3.85
CA LYS A 138 13.88 28.33 -4.56
C LYS A 138 15.17 28.82 -3.92
N LYS A 139 15.42 28.48 -2.65
CA LYS A 139 16.57 28.96 -1.86
C LYS A 139 17.23 27.80 -1.09
N PRO A 140 17.72 26.75 -1.77
CA PRO A 140 18.39 25.64 -1.10
C PRO A 140 19.71 26.12 -0.47
N THR A 141 20.12 25.48 0.63
CA THR A 141 21.48 25.65 1.15
C THR A 141 22.52 25.06 0.18
N ARG A 142 23.79 25.46 0.32
CA ARG A 142 24.88 24.90 -0.50
C ARG A 142 25.01 23.38 -0.33
N ALA A 143 24.77 22.88 0.88
CA ALA A 143 24.78 21.46 1.20
C ALA A 143 23.59 20.73 0.58
N GLU A 144 22.36 21.26 0.72
CA GLU A 144 21.19 20.70 0.03
C GLU A 144 21.37 20.67 -1.49
N GLU A 145 21.90 21.72 -2.09
CA GLU A 145 22.14 21.74 -3.53
C GLU A 145 23.18 20.69 -3.92
N ALA A 146 24.30 20.59 -3.20
CA ALA A 146 25.32 19.56 -3.47
C ALA A 146 24.76 18.13 -3.34
N LEU A 147 24.00 17.85 -2.29
CA LEU A 147 23.37 16.55 -2.10
C LEU A 147 22.29 16.28 -3.15
N TRP A 148 21.50 17.29 -3.52
CA TRP A 148 20.48 17.17 -4.56
C TRP A 148 21.07 16.79 -5.93
N GLN A 149 22.22 17.38 -6.28
CA GLN A 149 22.95 17.01 -7.50
C GLN A 149 23.39 15.54 -7.46
N ALA A 150 23.84 15.06 -6.31
CA ALA A 150 24.25 13.67 -6.12
C ALA A 150 23.07 12.67 -6.11
N LEU A 151 21.92 13.07 -5.59
CA LEU A 151 20.70 12.24 -5.47
C LEU A 151 19.88 12.10 -6.75
N ARG A 152 20.27 12.76 -7.87
CA ARG A 152 19.50 12.68 -9.11
C ARG A 152 19.45 11.25 -9.67
N TYR A 153 18.32 10.96 -10.34
CA TYR A 153 17.77 9.68 -10.81
C TYR A 153 18.73 8.69 -11.50
N GLU A 154 19.96 9.07 -11.86
CA GLU A 154 20.89 8.21 -12.60
C GLU A 154 21.98 7.55 -11.74
N ARG A 155 22.09 7.87 -10.43
CA ARG A 155 23.16 7.31 -9.57
C ARG A 155 22.74 6.27 -8.54
N LEU A 156 21.48 6.27 -8.10
CA LEU A 156 21.03 5.51 -6.91
C LEU A 156 19.95 4.46 -7.18
N GLY A 157 19.35 4.42 -8.37
CA GLY A 157 18.25 3.52 -8.70
C GLY A 157 16.91 3.83 -8.00
N VAL A 158 16.86 4.86 -7.13
CA VAL A 158 15.66 5.26 -6.39
C VAL A 158 15.41 6.76 -6.49
N ARG A 159 14.14 7.17 -6.43
CA ARG A 159 13.74 8.58 -6.63
C ARG A 159 13.59 9.32 -5.30
N PHE A 160 14.48 10.28 -5.07
CA PHE A 160 14.35 11.27 -3.99
C PHE A 160 13.56 12.50 -4.45
N ARG A 161 12.77 13.06 -3.54
CA ARG A 161 12.02 14.32 -3.69
C ARG A 161 12.57 15.34 -2.72
N ARG A 162 12.76 16.58 -3.18
CA ARG A 162 13.31 17.68 -2.37
C ARG A 162 12.21 18.49 -1.67
N GLN A 163 12.48 18.91 -0.43
CA GLN A 163 11.62 19.74 0.42
C GLN A 163 10.20 19.17 0.48
N TYR A 164 10.09 17.91 0.90
CA TYR A 164 8.87 17.10 0.83
C TYR A 164 8.01 17.26 2.11
N PRO A 165 6.76 17.72 1.99
CA PRO A 165 5.89 17.86 3.15
C PRO A 165 5.35 16.49 3.60
N LEU A 166 5.65 16.09 4.83
CA LEU A 166 5.17 14.84 5.43
C LEU A 166 4.88 15.04 6.93
N GLY A 167 3.72 14.58 7.40
CA GLY A 167 3.38 14.61 8.82
C GLY A 167 3.37 16.00 9.46
N GLY A 168 3.12 17.07 8.68
CA GLY A 168 3.17 18.45 9.17
C GLY A 168 4.58 19.06 9.25
N ARG A 169 5.60 18.37 8.72
CA ARG A 169 6.97 18.90 8.53
C ARG A 169 7.36 18.91 7.06
N ILE A 170 8.48 19.57 6.74
CA ILE A 170 9.09 19.56 5.42
C ILE A 170 10.46 18.89 5.57
N LEU A 171 10.64 17.77 4.89
CA LEU A 171 11.88 16.99 4.87
C LEU A 171 12.76 17.49 3.73
N ASP A 172 14.07 17.67 3.94
CA ASP A 172 14.97 18.17 2.89
C ASP A 172 15.00 17.25 1.68
N PHE A 173 15.12 15.95 1.91
CA PHE A 173 14.93 14.92 0.89
C PHE A 173 14.11 13.75 1.43
N TYR A 174 13.25 13.20 0.59
CA TYR A 174 12.45 12.03 0.93
C TYR A 174 12.38 11.07 -0.25
N CYS A 175 12.63 9.79 -0.01
CA CYS A 175 12.45 8.69 -0.95
C CYS A 175 11.17 7.94 -0.57
N PRO A 176 10.06 8.19 -1.28
CA PRO A 176 8.79 7.52 -1.04
C PRO A 176 8.91 5.99 -1.07
N SER A 177 9.58 5.43 -2.07
CA SER A 177 9.60 3.99 -2.34
C SER A 177 10.28 3.17 -1.24
N LEU A 178 11.18 3.77 -0.48
CA LEU A 178 11.90 3.11 0.61
C LEU A 178 11.55 3.66 2.00
N ASN A 179 10.65 4.64 2.05
CA ASN A 179 10.32 5.39 3.25
C ASN A 179 11.55 5.97 3.99
N ILE A 180 12.53 6.45 3.22
CA ILE A 180 13.76 7.05 3.74
C ILE A 180 13.66 8.57 3.64
N ALA A 181 13.90 9.28 4.74
CA ALA A 181 14.10 10.72 4.76
C ALA A 181 15.59 11.03 4.93
N ILE A 182 16.06 12.11 4.31
CA ILE A 182 17.38 12.69 4.57
C ILE A 182 17.18 14.14 4.99
N GLU A 183 17.69 14.50 6.15
CA GLU A 183 17.70 15.86 6.67
C GLU A 183 19.15 16.36 6.70
N VAL A 184 19.36 17.57 6.16
CA VAL A 184 20.66 18.23 6.07
C VAL A 184 20.64 19.41 7.04
N ASP A 185 20.90 19.13 8.31
CA ASP A 185 20.78 20.14 9.36
C ASP A 185 22.00 21.08 9.42
N GLY A 186 21.70 22.36 9.65
CA GLY A 186 22.68 23.39 10.01
C GLY A 186 22.81 23.52 11.53
N SER A 187 23.95 23.10 12.09
CA SER A 187 24.37 23.31 13.49
C SER A 187 23.38 22.85 14.58
N ILE A 188 23.73 21.75 15.26
CA ILE A 188 23.07 21.24 16.46
C ILE A 188 23.35 22.18 17.64
N HIS A 189 22.66 23.31 17.72
CA HIS A 189 22.67 24.16 18.92
C HIS A 189 21.31 24.80 19.12
N ARG A 190 20.50 24.25 20.06
CA ARG A 190 19.53 25.00 20.89
C ARG A 190 18.91 24.13 22.01
N SER A 191 18.73 24.79 23.16
CA SER A 191 18.26 24.39 24.51
C SER A 191 17.42 23.11 24.72
N ASP A 192 17.59 22.50 25.89
CA ASP A 192 16.96 21.25 26.37
C ASP A 192 15.41 21.18 26.33
N ALA A 193 14.71 22.31 26.32
CA ALA A 193 13.24 22.34 26.23
C ALA A 193 12.73 22.03 24.81
N ALA A 194 13.43 22.50 23.77
CA ALA A 194 13.11 22.18 22.38
C ALA A 194 13.39 20.70 22.07
N ARG A 195 14.33 20.09 22.79
CA ARG A 195 14.74 18.70 22.66
C ARG A 195 13.62 17.71 22.99
N LYS A 196 12.78 18.00 23.99
CA LYS A 196 11.65 17.14 24.36
C LYS A 196 10.48 17.21 23.38
N GLU A 197 10.21 18.39 22.83
CA GLU A 197 9.12 18.58 21.86
C GLU A 197 9.48 18.05 20.47
N ASP A 198 10.76 18.15 20.08
CA ASP A 198 11.26 17.63 18.80
C ASP A 198 11.50 16.11 18.84
N ASP A 199 11.91 15.55 19.99
CA ASP A 199 12.02 14.09 20.21
C ASP A 199 10.67 13.38 20.07
N LEU A 200 9.58 13.94 20.63
CA LEU A 200 8.24 13.36 20.50
C LEU A 200 7.75 13.36 19.04
N ARG A 201 8.09 14.41 18.27
CA ARG A 201 7.77 14.52 16.83
C ARG A 201 8.66 13.66 15.94
N TYR A 202 9.93 13.46 16.29
CA TYR A 202 10.85 12.57 15.59
C TYR A 202 10.51 11.10 15.83
N ARG A 203 10.19 10.73 17.08
CA ARG A 203 9.56 9.45 17.40
C ARG A 203 8.29 9.25 16.58
N SER A 204 7.47 10.28 16.38
CA SER A 204 6.28 10.17 15.53
C SER A 204 6.57 9.76 14.07
N LEU A 205 7.64 10.27 13.44
CA LEU A 205 8.02 9.87 12.08
C LEU A 205 8.51 8.42 12.01
N GLN A 206 9.34 7.99 12.96
CA GLN A 206 9.94 6.66 12.95
C GLN A 206 9.01 5.57 13.50
N GLU A 207 8.27 5.88 14.56
CA GLU A 207 7.41 4.97 15.32
C GLU A 207 6.00 4.84 14.71
N TYR A 208 5.43 5.92 14.15
CA TYR A 208 4.07 5.91 13.60
C TYR A 208 4.01 5.99 12.08
N LEU A 209 5.03 6.59 11.43
CA LEU A 209 5.12 6.69 9.97
C LEU A 209 6.18 5.78 9.36
N GLY A 210 6.91 5.01 10.18
CA GLY A 210 7.93 4.06 9.71
C GLY A 210 9.06 4.68 8.90
N VAL A 211 9.23 6.01 8.94
CA VAL A 211 10.21 6.74 8.13
C VAL A 211 11.58 6.57 8.74
N ARG A 212 12.50 5.93 8.03
CA ARG A 212 13.91 5.90 8.42
C ARG A 212 14.55 7.22 8.04
N THR A 213 14.93 8.03 9.03
CA THR A 213 15.53 9.35 8.78
C THR A 213 17.05 9.28 8.95
N LEU A 214 17.79 9.68 7.92
CA LEU A 214 19.24 9.87 7.92
C LEU A 214 19.52 11.37 8.11
N ARG A 215 20.44 11.71 9.02
CA ARG A 215 20.82 13.10 9.31
C ARG A 215 22.28 13.32 8.97
N PHE A 216 22.56 14.38 8.23
CA PHE A 216 23.92 14.80 7.90
C PHE A 216 24.09 16.27 8.23
N THR A 217 25.28 16.67 8.70
CA THR A 217 25.56 18.09 8.87
C THR A 217 25.89 18.74 7.53
N ASN A 218 25.70 20.06 7.43
CA ASN A 218 26.19 20.84 6.28
C ASN A 218 27.67 20.59 5.99
N GLU A 219 28.50 20.38 7.02
CA GLU A 219 29.93 20.13 6.85
C GLU A 219 30.19 18.74 6.28
N ASP A 220 29.47 17.70 6.74
CA ASP A 220 29.58 16.34 6.19
C ASP A 220 29.23 16.30 4.71
N VAL A 221 28.14 16.97 4.32
CA VAL A 221 27.72 17.02 2.92
C VAL A 221 28.70 17.81 2.05
N LEU A 222 29.25 18.92 2.55
CA LEU A 222 30.15 19.77 1.77
C LEU A 222 31.58 19.25 1.70
N ARG A 223 32.07 18.57 2.75
CA ARG A 223 33.47 18.10 2.84
C ARG A 223 33.63 16.60 2.62
N HIS A 224 32.59 15.80 2.89
CA HIS A 224 32.65 14.33 2.89
C HIS A 224 31.48 13.70 2.12
N LEU A 225 31.12 14.29 0.97
CA LEU A 225 29.96 13.87 0.17
C LEU A 225 29.97 12.38 -0.21
N GLU A 226 31.13 11.80 -0.53
CA GLU A 226 31.25 10.38 -0.87
C GLU A 226 30.91 9.45 0.30
N THR A 227 31.30 9.83 1.52
CA THR A 227 30.94 9.10 2.74
C THR A 227 29.43 9.18 2.99
N VAL A 228 28.85 10.38 2.82
CA VAL A 228 27.39 10.59 2.90
C VAL A 228 26.65 9.70 1.90
N LEU A 229 27.10 9.66 0.64
CA LEU A 229 26.52 8.81 -0.39
C LEU A 229 26.67 7.33 -0.07
N THR A 230 27.81 6.91 0.47
CA THR A 230 28.03 5.51 0.89
C THR A 230 27.03 5.08 1.95
N VAL A 231 26.75 5.93 2.94
CA VAL A 231 25.72 5.67 3.97
C VAL A 231 24.33 5.62 3.36
N ILE A 232 24.01 6.51 2.43
CA ILE A 232 22.71 6.51 1.73
C ILE A 232 22.57 5.23 0.90
N HIS A 233 23.60 4.86 0.13
CA HIS A 233 23.63 3.64 -0.68
C HIS A 233 23.51 2.36 0.17
N SER A 234 24.25 2.27 1.28
CA SER A 234 24.15 1.11 2.17
C SER A 234 22.76 1.01 2.80
N THR A 235 22.16 2.14 3.16
CA THR A 235 20.79 2.19 3.71
C THR A 235 19.75 1.77 2.67
N ILE A 236 19.90 2.22 1.42
CA ILE A 236 19.04 1.82 0.30
C ILE A 236 19.12 0.31 0.04
N ARG A 237 20.34 -0.26 0.11
CA ARG A 237 20.57 -1.70 -0.12
C ARG A 237 20.08 -2.62 1.00
N THR A 238 19.81 -2.09 2.19
CA THR A 238 19.53 -2.88 3.42
C THR A 238 18.05 -2.91 3.80
N PHE A 239 17.14 -2.80 2.84
CA PHE A 239 15.69 -2.81 3.08
C PHE A 239 14.99 -4.04 2.47
N PRO A 240 14.71 -5.12 3.25
CA PRO A 240 15.38 -5.57 4.47
C PRO A 240 16.08 -6.95 4.29
N PRO A 241 17.31 -7.18 4.81
CA PRO A 241 17.46 -8.20 5.89
C PRO A 241 18.70 -7.95 6.79
N PRO A 242 19.08 -8.85 7.72
CA PRO A 242 18.41 -9.51 8.86
C PRO A 242 18.88 -8.87 10.22
N PRO A 243 18.48 -9.37 11.40
CA PRO A 243 19.25 -9.11 12.64
C PRO A 243 20.62 -9.84 12.59
N PRO A 244 21.69 -9.31 13.25
CA PRO A 244 23.11 -9.69 13.05
C PRO A 244 23.52 -10.95 13.87
N GLU A 245 24.62 -11.70 13.69
CA GLU A 245 25.94 -11.65 12.98
C GLU A 245 26.50 -13.12 12.95
N GLU A 246 27.44 -13.63 12.12
CA GLU A 246 28.89 -13.35 11.89
C GLU A 246 29.39 -14.12 10.63
N GLY A 247 30.47 -13.67 9.97
CA GLY A 247 31.39 -14.58 9.23
C GLY A 247 31.73 -14.26 7.75
N SER A 248 32.86 -13.59 7.55
CA SER A 248 33.86 -13.69 6.44
C SER A 248 33.46 -14.14 5.02
N GLY A 249 33.73 -13.27 4.03
CA GLY A 249 34.65 -13.60 2.93
C GLY A 249 34.14 -13.71 1.47
N VAL A 250 34.72 -12.85 0.63
CA VAL A 250 35.23 -13.04 -0.75
C VAL A 250 34.32 -12.73 -1.97
N GLU A 251 35.02 -12.17 -2.97
CA GLU A 251 34.70 -11.45 -4.21
C GLU A 251 33.95 -12.22 -5.32
N GLY A 252 33.38 -11.47 -6.29
CA GLY A 252 32.96 -12.01 -7.58
C GLY A 252 32.30 -11.00 -8.52
N ASN A 253 33.06 -10.55 -9.51
CA ASN A 253 32.70 -9.70 -10.65
C ASN A 253 31.76 -10.41 -11.63
N LEU A 254 30.80 -9.72 -12.27
CA LEU A 254 30.34 -9.97 -13.66
C LEU A 254 29.36 -8.87 -14.10
N GLY A 255 29.82 -8.02 -15.03
CA GLY A 255 28.99 -7.04 -15.71
C GLY A 255 28.16 -7.66 -16.84
N ILE A 256 27.08 -6.98 -17.22
CA ILE A 256 26.45 -6.99 -18.55
C ILE A 256 25.77 -5.63 -18.73
N GLU A 257 26.07 -4.96 -19.84
CA GLU A 257 25.48 -3.71 -20.34
C GLU A 257 24.10 -3.97 -21.00
N PHE A 258 23.20 -2.97 -20.95
CA PHE A 258 22.03 -2.92 -21.84
C PHE A 258 22.08 -1.66 -22.72
N PRO A 259 21.86 -1.79 -24.05
CA PRO A 259 21.97 -0.66 -24.97
C PRO A 259 20.73 0.25 -24.97
N THR A 260 21.03 1.47 -25.40
CA THR A 260 20.24 2.70 -25.40
C THR A 260 19.07 2.77 -26.41
N ARG A 261 18.04 3.52 -25.97
CA ARG A 261 17.14 4.42 -26.74
C ARG A 261 16.05 3.82 -27.66
N ILE A 262 14.81 4.16 -27.31
CA ILE A 262 13.81 4.70 -28.27
C ILE A 262 13.13 5.92 -27.63
N PRO A 263 13.22 7.13 -28.22
CA PRO A 263 12.20 8.17 -28.05
C PRO A 263 11.61 8.59 -29.42
N PRO A 264 10.58 9.46 -29.47
CA PRO A 264 9.51 9.72 -28.52
C PRO A 264 8.11 9.65 -29.18
N GLY A 265 7.09 9.29 -28.39
CA GLY A 265 5.68 9.55 -28.71
C GLY A 265 5.03 10.26 -27.53
N ARG A 266 4.76 11.56 -27.68
CA ARG A 266 4.05 12.39 -26.71
C ARG A 266 2.57 12.01 -26.72
N GLU A 267 2.03 11.51 -25.61
CA GLU A 267 0.66 11.80 -25.18
C GLU A 267 0.64 11.94 -23.65
N GLY A 268 -0.05 12.98 -23.19
CA GLY A 268 0.11 13.53 -21.85
C GLY A 268 -0.44 12.63 -20.74
N THR A 269 0.35 12.48 -19.69
CA THR A 269 -0.11 11.95 -18.41
C THR A 269 0.11 13.00 -17.34
N GLY A 270 -0.99 13.51 -16.79
CA GLY A 270 -0.94 14.07 -15.45
C GLY A 270 -0.61 12.92 -14.49
N GLU A 271 0.69 12.70 -14.23
CA GLU A 271 1.13 11.78 -13.18
C GLU A 271 0.55 12.27 -11.84
N ARG A 272 -0.55 11.64 -11.41
CA ARG A 272 -0.97 11.66 -10.02
C ARG A 272 0.18 11.08 -9.22
N VAL A 273 0.87 11.93 -8.48
CA VAL A 273 1.85 11.51 -7.48
C VAL A 273 1.12 10.58 -6.50
N GLU A 274 1.38 9.28 -6.60
CA GLU A 274 0.86 8.29 -5.65
C GLU A 274 1.40 8.61 -4.25
N ASP A 275 0.49 8.80 -3.31
CA ASP A 275 0.77 9.08 -1.91
C ASP A 275 1.17 7.76 -1.25
N VAL A 276 2.47 7.56 -0.99
CA VAL A 276 3.04 6.32 -0.40
C VAL A 276 2.41 5.92 0.94
N ASN A 277 1.68 6.83 1.59
CA ASN A 277 0.87 6.56 2.77
C ASN A 277 -0.34 5.64 2.52
N SER A 278 -0.51 5.17 1.29
CA SER A 278 -1.62 4.32 0.86
C SER A 278 -1.21 2.90 0.46
N LEU A 279 0.06 2.52 0.50
CA LEU A 279 0.50 1.23 -0.03
C LEU A 279 0.22 0.05 0.92
N LEU A 280 -0.40 -1.00 0.40
CA LEU A 280 -0.58 -2.30 1.05
C LEU A 280 0.26 -3.32 0.29
N THR A 281 1.10 -4.09 0.99
CA THR A 281 1.93 -5.13 0.39
C THR A 281 1.54 -6.50 0.94
N ILE A 282 1.40 -7.46 0.03
CA ILE A 282 0.88 -8.79 0.30
C ILE A 282 1.83 -9.81 -0.32
N SER A 283 2.29 -10.78 0.49
CA SER A 283 2.97 -11.98 0.00
C SER A 283 1.95 -12.89 -0.66
N LEU A 284 2.24 -13.34 -1.88
CA LEU A 284 1.34 -14.20 -2.65
C LEU A 284 1.90 -15.63 -2.75
N PRO A 285 1.03 -16.64 -2.85
CA PRO A 285 1.45 -17.98 -3.27
C PRO A 285 2.18 -17.94 -4.62
N ASN A 286 3.27 -18.70 -4.74
CA ASN A 286 4.13 -18.71 -5.93
C ASN A 286 3.39 -19.04 -7.23
N ASN A 287 2.32 -19.84 -7.15
CA ASN A 287 1.49 -20.18 -8.30
C ASN A 287 0.62 -19.01 -8.80
N LEU A 288 0.40 -17.96 -8.00
CA LEU A 288 -0.40 -16.79 -8.39
C LEU A 288 0.43 -15.66 -9.00
N LEU A 289 1.68 -15.50 -8.57
CA LEU A 289 2.62 -14.48 -9.07
C LEU A 289 2.64 -14.34 -10.59
N PRO A 290 2.61 -15.43 -11.39
CA PRO A 290 2.70 -15.30 -12.83
C PRO A 290 1.45 -14.63 -13.47
N PHE A 291 0.37 -14.47 -12.72
CA PHE A 291 -0.86 -13.81 -13.17
C PHE A 291 -1.03 -12.39 -12.61
N VAL A 292 -0.04 -11.89 -11.87
CA VAL A 292 -0.06 -10.55 -11.29
C VAL A 292 0.92 -9.67 -12.04
N VAL A 293 0.41 -8.64 -12.69
CA VAL A 293 1.21 -7.75 -13.55
C VAL A 293 1.16 -6.32 -13.01
N PRO A 294 2.29 -5.59 -12.96
CA PRO A 294 2.29 -4.17 -12.62
C PRO A 294 1.34 -3.38 -13.52
N LYS A 295 0.59 -2.44 -12.93
CA LYS A 295 -0.51 -1.67 -13.54
C LYS A 295 -1.73 -2.51 -13.97
N GLY A 296 -1.72 -3.82 -13.72
CA GLY A 296 -2.87 -4.69 -13.87
C GLY A 296 -3.83 -4.62 -12.68
N SER A 297 -4.90 -5.38 -12.77
CA SER A 297 -5.90 -5.50 -11.71
C SER A 297 -5.65 -6.75 -10.86
N ILE A 298 -6.05 -6.69 -9.60
CA ILE A 298 -6.11 -7.83 -8.68
C ILE A 298 -7.26 -7.60 -7.71
N ALA A 299 -7.94 -8.67 -7.28
CA ALA A 299 -8.95 -8.60 -6.24
C ALA A 299 -8.40 -9.14 -4.91
N ILE A 300 -8.39 -8.30 -3.88
CA ILE A 300 -7.95 -8.65 -2.51
C ILE A 300 -9.14 -8.54 -1.56
N ASP A 301 -9.55 -9.65 -0.94
CA ASP A 301 -10.82 -9.75 -0.20
C ASP A 301 -12.02 -9.23 -1.01
N GLY A 302 -12.00 -9.50 -2.32
CA GLY A 302 -13.00 -9.01 -3.27
C GLY A 302 -12.86 -7.53 -3.62
N VAL A 303 -11.88 -6.79 -3.11
CA VAL A 303 -11.66 -5.39 -3.49
C VAL A 303 -10.82 -5.33 -4.76
N SER A 304 -11.35 -4.74 -5.82
CA SER A 304 -10.62 -4.46 -7.05
C SER A 304 -9.58 -3.36 -6.84
N LEU A 305 -8.31 -3.70 -7.03
CA LEU A 305 -7.18 -2.81 -6.81
C LEU A 305 -6.22 -2.84 -8.01
N THR A 306 -5.50 -1.74 -8.19
CA THR A 306 -4.42 -1.64 -9.18
C THR A 306 -3.11 -2.06 -8.54
N VAL A 307 -2.42 -2.99 -9.19
CA VAL A 307 -1.08 -3.44 -8.80
C VAL A 307 -0.09 -2.32 -9.11
N THR A 308 0.61 -1.82 -8.09
CA THR A 308 1.66 -0.82 -8.29
C THR A 308 3.00 -1.49 -8.62
N GLN A 309 3.31 -2.60 -7.95
CA GLN A 309 4.59 -3.29 -8.05
C GLN A 309 4.45 -4.78 -7.71
N VAL A 310 5.30 -5.61 -8.32
CA VAL A 310 5.42 -7.06 -8.04
C VAL A 310 6.90 -7.42 -7.93
N GLU A 311 7.37 -7.75 -6.73
CA GLU A 311 8.77 -8.07 -6.44
C GLU A 311 8.86 -9.08 -5.29
N ASP A 312 9.87 -9.96 -5.31
CA ASP A 312 10.19 -10.92 -4.25
C ASP A 312 8.98 -11.75 -3.73
N GLY A 313 8.13 -12.19 -4.65
CA GLY A 313 6.93 -12.96 -4.30
C GLY A 313 5.81 -12.14 -3.63
N ARG A 314 5.90 -10.81 -3.71
CA ARG A 314 4.94 -9.88 -3.14
C ARG A 314 4.31 -9.00 -4.20
N CYS A 315 3.06 -8.63 -3.96
CA CYS A 315 2.32 -7.64 -4.72
C CYS A 315 2.05 -6.43 -3.84
N THR A 316 2.26 -5.24 -4.38
CA THR A 316 1.91 -3.97 -3.73
C THR A 316 0.76 -3.32 -4.48
N VAL A 317 -0.20 -2.77 -3.74
CA VAL A 317 -1.38 -2.08 -4.25
C VAL A 317 -1.58 -0.75 -3.53
N ALA A 318 -2.15 0.23 -4.22
CA ALA A 318 -2.51 1.50 -3.61
C ALA A 318 -3.93 1.46 -3.03
N LEU A 319 -4.05 1.79 -1.74
CA LEU A 319 -5.30 1.76 -0.98
C LEU A 319 -5.74 3.18 -0.62
N ILE A 320 -6.57 3.76 -1.49
CA ILE A 320 -7.08 5.12 -1.30
C ILE A 320 -7.91 5.24 0.00
N PRO A 321 -8.00 6.45 0.60
CA PRO A 321 -8.69 6.64 1.89
C PRO A 321 -10.15 6.16 1.90
N HIS A 322 -10.87 6.30 0.79
CA HIS A 322 -12.24 5.82 0.68
C HIS A 322 -12.33 4.30 0.83
N THR A 323 -11.46 3.56 0.12
CA THR A 323 -11.40 2.10 0.21
C THR A 323 -11.00 1.64 1.60
N ARG A 324 -10.07 2.34 2.26
CA ARG A 324 -9.71 2.05 3.66
C ARG A 324 -10.89 2.18 4.61
N GLU A 325 -11.68 3.23 4.44
CA GLU A 325 -12.83 3.51 5.30
C GLU A 325 -14.03 2.58 5.03
N LYS A 326 -14.20 2.13 3.79
CA LYS A 326 -15.39 1.38 3.36
C LYS A 326 -15.20 -0.13 3.29
N THR A 327 -13.98 -0.64 3.47
CA THR A 327 -13.67 -2.07 3.38
C THR A 327 -12.91 -2.56 4.61
N THR A 328 -12.86 -3.87 4.78
CA THR A 328 -12.05 -4.52 5.82
C THR A 328 -10.54 -4.30 5.64
N LEU A 329 -10.09 -3.84 4.47
CA LEU A 329 -8.67 -3.62 4.21
C LEU A 329 -8.06 -2.51 5.07
N GLY A 330 -8.88 -1.56 5.54
CA GLY A 330 -8.41 -0.46 6.40
C GLY A 330 -8.05 -0.89 7.83
N SER A 331 -8.50 -2.06 8.27
CA SER A 331 -8.25 -2.60 9.60
C SER A 331 -7.26 -3.76 9.63
N LEU A 332 -6.64 -4.08 8.49
CA LEU A 332 -5.64 -5.15 8.40
C LEU A 332 -4.39 -4.82 9.21
N ALA A 333 -3.82 -5.84 9.82
CA ALA A 333 -2.51 -5.84 10.45
C ALA A 333 -1.51 -6.68 9.63
N ILE A 334 -0.22 -6.46 9.88
CA ILE A 334 0.84 -7.32 9.33
C ILE A 334 0.63 -8.75 9.88
N GLY A 335 0.72 -9.73 8.99
CA GLY A 335 0.45 -11.13 9.28
C GLY A 335 -0.99 -11.57 9.00
N ASP A 336 -1.92 -10.63 8.78
CA ASP A 336 -3.30 -10.98 8.44
C ASP A 336 -3.37 -11.68 7.08
N PHE A 337 -4.37 -12.57 6.96
CA PHE A 337 -4.67 -13.28 5.74
C PHE A 337 -5.73 -12.56 4.91
N VAL A 338 -5.56 -12.58 3.60
CA VAL A 338 -6.50 -12.02 2.63
C VAL A 338 -6.76 -13.02 1.50
N ASN A 339 -8.00 -13.05 1.02
CA ASN A 339 -8.35 -13.78 -0.18
C ASN A 339 -7.77 -13.08 -1.41
N VAL A 340 -7.23 -13.85 -2.34
CA VAL A 340 -6.65 -13.33 -3.58
C VAL A 340 -7.33 -13.96 -4.79
N GLU A 341 -7.77 -13.13 -5.71
CA GLU A 341 -8.19 -13.52 -7.06
C GLU A 341 -7.44 -12.64 -8.07
N THR A 342 -6.77 -13.28 -9.01
CA THR A 342 -6.01 -12.61 -10.08
C THR A 342 -6.92 -12.31 -11.28
N ASP A 343 -6.52 -11.32 -12.08
CA ASP A 343 -7.34 -10.86 -13.20
C ASP A 343 -7.62 -12.01 -14.18
N PHE A 344 -8.92 -12.26 -14.40
CA PHE A 344 -9.40 -13.28 -15.33
C PHE A 344 -8.82 -13.09 -16.74
N LEU A 345 -8.62 -11.86 -17.20
CA LEU A 345 -8.06 -11.59 -18.52
C LEU A 345 -6.60 -12.03 -18.60
N VAL A 346 -5.80 -11.76 -17.57
CA VAL A 346 -4.39 -12.18 -17.52
C VAL A 346 -4.28 -13.69 -17.52
N ARG A 347 -5.11 -14.40 -16.74
CA ARG A 347 -5.18 -15.86 -16.75
C ARG A 347 -5.57 -16.43 -18.12
N SER A 348 -6.59 -15.83 -18.75
CA SER A 348 -7.07 -16.26 -20.06
C SER A 348 -5.99 -16.10 -21.13
N VAL A 349 -5.29 -14.96 -21.14
CA VAL A 349 -4.17 -14.72 -22.06
C VAL A 349 -3.02 -15.69 -21.79
N ARG A 350 -2.62 -15.86 -20.52
CA ARG A 350 -1.50 -16.73 -20.17
C ARG A 350 -1.74 -18.20 -20.53
N LYS A 351 -2.99 -18.68 -20.45
CA LYS A 351 -3.36 -20.04 -20.86
C LYS A 351 -3.07 -20.30 -22.35
N GLU A 352 -3.19 -19.26 -23.18
CA GLU A 352 -2.95 -19.34 -24.62
C GLU A 352 -1.48 -19.04 -24.99
N MET A 353 -0.65 -18.59 -24.03
CA MET A 353 0.79 -18.40 -24.25
C MET A 353 1.54 -19.72 -23.99
N PRO A 354 2.48 -20.09 -24.89
CA PRO A 354 3.18 -21.38 -24.85
C PRO A 354 4.11 -21.57 -23.65
#